data_AF-A0A812SUM1-F1
#
_entry.id   AF-A0A812SUM1-F1
#
_cell.length_a   1.000
_cell.length_b   1.000
_cell.length_c   1.000
_cell.angle_alpha   90.00
_cell.angle_beta   90.00
_cell.angle_gamma   90.00
#
_symmetry.space_group_name_H-M   'P 1'
#
loop_
_entity.id
_entity.type
_entity.pdbx_description
1 polymer ?
#
loop_
_entity_poly.entity_id
_entity_poly.type
_entity_poly.pdbx_seq_one_letter_code
_entity_poly.pdbx_strand_id
1 'polypeptide(L)'
;MARTKVKDSQIDGELVYAYAKTERLGEMEEFISGTNTANIQSVGDRLYDEKFYKAAKILYASIPNNGRLASCHVQLGEYTQAVEAAKKANNPKTWQEVNLACVKAEQFRCAEIAGQHIIVHPDHLEEVIAQYEKSRPRLLCTCDSWGPLSLESLLGLFRARAVMIDLRDVARRVALAFGAGFVVVVPAAARMLRRWHSAVDVREPSEEVRDNLPGTFERHLPGLRGKIAHYQLGEFPTPIGTLSFEDPKTEKTFVVSLKREDMSSTLYGGNKVRTLEFQLACAAEAIKDVHGGGAISPVGGPGSNQVVATQIYAAHFGLPCSNLVVAPEGPALDNALNIMSMISLPGWTGATWAEGFTRVLQQCSDALLHGLPLPPGGNNRVGALGHVGAILELCEQLGNGTLKRLPRHIFLPLGSSCTTAGLLCGIALARKLQLGFTDEVMVHGVVIHHALAKVPAIGRWLIRTVAHSALDLVQELAGIDAHEELEVLLNTSLTIHSSYAGSYGSWTAAGLLAKEVVSAAHLSEPQPKPWMCSTFSSKCFAAMLDFIRAAGNLEEGDVLLWCTKSLIQPRGQISATTAWERVLKMPGGAQRYMRRSGVPHEAEFTELWSRRLQSKL
;
A
#
# COMPACT_ATOMS: atom_id res chain seq x y z
N MET A 1 10.50 -44.38 58.47
CA MET A 1 11.92 -44.74 58.26
C MET A 1 12.06 -45.75 57.10
N ALA A 2 11.69 -45.33 55.88
CA ALA A 2 11.90 -46.13 54.66
C ALA A 2 13.28 -45.86 54.03
N ARG A 3 13.70 -44.57 54.02
CA ARG A 3 15.01 -44.10 53.55
C ARG A 3 16.22 -44.71 54.26
N THR A 4 16.08 -45.12 55.53
CA THR A 4 17.16 -45.78 56.29
C THR A 4 17.40 -47.22 55.83
N LYS A 5 16.47 -47.83 55.09
CA LYS A 5 16.56 -49.21 54.59
C LYS A 5 16.85 -49.27 53.08
N VAL A 6 16.34 -48.33 52.30
CA VAL A 6 16.49 -48.31 50.83
C VAL A 6 16.67 -46.85 50.36
N LYS A 7 17.69 -46.60 49.54
CA LYS A 7 17.89 -45.33 48.82
C LYS A 7 17.27 -45.47 47.42
N ASP A 8 16.03 -45.01 47.29
CA ASP A 8 15.26 -45.04 46.04
C ASP A 8 14.83 -43.62 45.67
N SER A 9 14.81 -43.31 44.37
CA SER A 9 14.37 -42.02 43.83
C SER A 9 12.93 -41.67 44.20
N GLN A 10 12.04 -42.67 44.29
CA GLN A 10 10.64 -42.45 44.68
C GLN A 10 10.51 -42.10 46.17
N ILE A 11 11.28 -42.77 47.04
CA ILE A 11 11.25 -42.52 48.49
C ILE A 11 11.81 -41.13 48.80
N ASP A 12 12.95 -40.78 48.19
CA ASP A 12 13.55 -39.46 48.37
C ASP A 12 12.67 -38.35 47.76
N GLY A 13 11.99 -38.61 46.63
CA GLY A 13 11.04 -37.68 46.01
C GLY A 13 9.78 -37.42 46.85
N GLU A 14 9.13 -38.46 47.37
CA GLU A 14 7.96 -38.32 48.23
C GLU A 14 8.31 -37.69 49.59
N LEU A 15 9.54 -37.89 50.08
CA LEU A 15 10.01 -37.22 51.29
C LEU A 15 10.18 -35.71 51.09
N VAL A 16 10.77 -35.28 49.97
CA VAL A 16 10.85 -33.85 49.59
C VAL A 16 9.45 -33.25 49.44
N TYR A 17 8.53 -33.98 48.81
CA TYR A 17 7.14 -33.56 48.68
C TYR A 17 6.43 -33.44 50.04
N ALA A 18 6.66 -34.36 50.97
CA ALA A 18 6.10 -34.30 52.33
C ALA A 18 6.64 -33.10 53.14
N TYR A 19 7.94 -32.78 53.01
CA TYR A 19 8.49 -31.57 53.63
C TYR A 19 7.86 -30.29 53.06
N ALA A 20 7.65 -30.24 51.74
CA ALA A 20 6.96 -29.12 51.08
C ALA A 20 5.51 -28.97 51.57
N LYS A 21 4.77 -30.08 51.74
CA LYS A 21 3.38 -30.08 52.21
C LYS A 21 3.20 -29.72 53.68
N THR A 22 4.22 -29.97 54.49
CA THR A 22 4.21 -29.65 55.92
C THR A 22 4.85 -28.29 56.24
N GLU A 23 5.14 -27.48 55.22
CA GLU A 23 5.79 -26.16 55.31
C GLU A 23 7.17 -26.16 55.99
N ARG A 24 7.83 -27.31 56.06
CA ARG A 24 9.18 -27.47 56.65
C ARG A 24 10.26 -27.19 55.60
N LEU A 25 10.28 -25.95 55.08
CA LEU A 25 11.13 -25.55 53.95
C LEU A 25 12.64 -25.60 54.27
N GLY A 26 13.05 -25.29 55.49
CA GLY A 26 14.46 -25.33 55.89
C GLY A 26 15.05 -26.75 55.88
N GLU A 27 14.27 -27.73 56.36
CA GLU A 27 14.68 -29.15 56.33
C GLU A 27 14.67 -29.70 54.91
N MET A 28 13.78 -29.19 54.06
CA MET A 28 13.75 -29.51 52.64
C MET A 28 15.03 -29.01 51.93
N GLU A 29 15.45 -27.78 52.18
CA GLU A 29 16.70 -27.20 51.64
C GLU A 29 17.93 -27.98 52.08
N GLU A 30 18.03 -28.28 53.38
CA GLU A 30 19.13 -29.06 53.93
C GLU A 30 19.19 -30.45 53.28
N PHE A 31 18.04 -31.10 53.10
CA PHE A 31 17.94 -32.40 52.43
C PHE A 31 18.38 -32.37 50.97
N ILE A 32 18.00 -31.33 50.22
CA ILE A 32 18.34 -31.16 48.80
C ILE A 32 19.83 -30.83 48.64
N SER A 33 20.40 -30.05 49.55
CA SER A 33 21.83 -29.71 49.55
C SER A 33 22.74 -30.90 49.88
N GLY A 34 22.19 -31.90 50.59
CA GLY A 34 22.85 -33.16 50.89
C GLY A 34 22.74 -34.19 49.74
N THR A 35 23.39 -35.34 49.91
CA THR A 35 23.32 -36.44 48.94
C THR A 35 21.93 -37.07 48.90
N ASN A 36 21.24 -36.98 47.76
CA ASN A 36 19.91 -37.53 47.55
C ASN A 36 19.76 -38.13 46.13
N THR A 37 18.76 -38.99 45.92
CA THR A 37 18.43 -39.57 44.61
C THR A 37 17.07 -39.11 44.07
N ALA A 38 16.50 -38.04 44.65
CA ALA A 38 15.18 -37.54 44.29
C ALA A 38 15.15 -37.00 42.84
N ASN A 39 14.06 -37.26 42.12
CA ASN A 39 13.76 -36.52 40.90
C ASN A 39 13.14 -35.15 41.27
N ILE A 40 14.02 -34.19 41.56
CA ILE A 40 13.65 -32.85 42.03
C ILE A 40 12.77 -32.13 40.99
N GLN A 41 12.98 -32.35 39.70
CA GLN A 41 12.19 -31.73 38.62
C GLN A 41 10.73 -32.18 38.67
N SER A 42 10.47 -33.49 38.76
CA SER A 42 9.09 -34.01 38.80
C SER A 42 8.34 -33.59 40.06
N VAL A 43 9.04 -33.52 41.20
CA VAL A 43 8.44 -33.04 42.46
C VAL A 43 8.16 -31.54 42.39
N GLY A 44 9.05 -30.76 41.76
CA GLY A 44 8.85 -29.34 41.50
C GLY A 44 7.65 -29.04 40.59
N ASP A 45 7.48 -29.80 39.50
CA ASP A 45 6.33 -29.63 38.60
C ASP A 45 5.02 -29.97 39.33
N ARG A 46 4.98 -31.05 40.12
CA ARG A 46 3.81 -31.41 40.93
C ARG A 46 3.45 -30.34 41.96
N LEU A 47 4.42 -29.78 42.67
CA LEU A 47 4.18 -28.73 43.66
C LEU A 47 3.75 -27.41 43.01
N TYR A 48 4.24 -27.12 41.80
CA TYR A 48 3.83 -25.96 41.03
C TYR A 48 2.35 -26.05 40.61
N ASP A 49 1.92 -27.20 40.11
CA ASP A 49 0.52 -27.45 39.71
C ASP A 49 -0.43 -27.38 40.90
N GLU A 50 0.03 -27.80 42.09
CA GLU A 50 -0.71 -27.71 43.34
C GLU A 50 -0.62 -26.31 44.02
N LYS A 51 0.01 -25.33 43.36
CA LYS A 51 0.15 -23.92 43.81
C LYS A 51 1.06 -23.69 45.02
N PHE A 52 1.94 -24.63 45.36
CA PHE A 52 2.95 -24.47 46.41
C PHE A 52 4.22 -23.77 45.88
N TYR A 53 4.05 -22.54 45.38
CA TYR A 53 5.09 -21.82 44.64
C TYR A 53 6.37 -21.52 45.44
N LYS A 54 6.28 -21.33 46.76
CA LYS A 54 7.45 -21.10 47.63
C LYS A 54 8.36 -22.33 47.71
N ALA A 55 7.76 -23.52 47.85
CA ALA A 55 8.49 -24.78 47.87
C ALA A 55 9.05 -25.13 46.48
N ALA A 56 8.24 -24.93 45.44
CA ALA A 56 8.68 -25.13 44.05
C ALA A 56 9.85 -24.21 43.67
N LYS A 57 9.87 -22.95 44.14
CA LYS A 57 10.98 -22.02 43.94
C LYS A 57 12.31 -22.58 44.43
N ILE A 58 12.33 -23.13 45.64
CA ILE A 58 13.53 -23.72 46.25
C ILE A 58 14.04 -24.90 45.41
N LEU A 59 13.13 -25.76 44.97
CA LEU A 59 13.45 -26.91 44.12
C LEU A 59 14.03 -26.47 42.77
N TYR A 60 13.41 -25.51 42.09
CA TYR A 60 13.89 -24.98 40.81
C TYR A 60 15.12 -24.06 40.93
N ALA A 61 15.48 -23.59 42.13
CA ALA A 61 16.75 -22.92 42.36
C ALA A 61 17.91 -23.92 42.50
N SER A 62 17.61 -25.13 43.02
CA SER A 62 18.59 -26.22 43.16
C SER A 62 18.93 -26.91 41.84
N ILE A 63 18.00 -26.90 40.88
CA ILE A 63 18.21 -27.36 39.49
C ILE A 63 18.44 -26.13 38.61
N PRO A 64 19.31 -26.13 37.60
CA PRO A 64 19.46 -25.01 36.66
C PRO A 64 18.24 -24.77 35.72
N ASN A 65 17.01 -25.08 36.15
CA ASN A 65 15.78 -24.83 35.40
C ASN A 65 15.25 -23.41 35.64
N ASN A 66 15.94 -22.44 35.03
CA ASN A 66 15.63 -21.02 35.17
C ASN A 66 14.27 -20.62 34.56
N GLY A 67 13.72 -21.41 33.63
CA GLY A 67 12.42 -21.14 33.01
C GLY A 67 11.27 -21.30 34.00
N ARG A 68 11.20 -22.46 34.67
CA ARG A 68 10.19 -22.72 35.72
C ARG A 68 10.42 -21.87 36.97
N LEU A 69 11.66 -21.54 37.29
CA LEU A 69 12.00 -20.62 38.36
C LEU A 69 11.39 -19.22 38.12
N ALA A 70 11.49 -18.70 36.89
CA ALA A 70 10.86 -17.44 36.50
C ALA A 70 9.32 -17.51 36.64
N SER A 71 8.69 -18.61 36.22
CA SER A 71 7.25 -18.82 36.42
C SER A 71 6.86 -18.82 37.91
N CYS A 72 7.67 -19.41 38.80
CA CYS A 72 7.44 -19.36 40.25
C CYS A 72 7.51 -17.93 40.81
N HIS A 73 8.53 -17.16 40.43
CA HIS A 73 8.65 -15.76 40.85
C HIS A 73 7.49 -14.90 40.35
N VAL A 74 6.98 -15.15 39.14
CA VAL A 74 5.79 -14.50 38.60
C VAL A 74 4.56 -14.76 39.48
N GLN A 75 4.33 -16.02 39.88
CA GLN A 75 3.19 -16.38 40.73
C GLN A 75 3.32 -15.84 42.17
N LEU A 76 4.55 -15.61 42.65
CA LEU A 76 4.84 -15.02 43.95
C LEU A 76 4.83 -13.48 43.94
N GLY A 77 4.67 -12.84 42.77
CA GLY A 77 4.72 -11.37 42.64
C GLY A 77 6.14 -10.78 42.71
N GLU A 78 7.18 -11.61 42.64
CA GLU A 78 8.59 -11.23 42.73
C GLU A 78 9.16 -10.86 41.33
N TYR A 79 8.59 -9.84 40.66
CA TYR A 79 8.84 -9.56 39.24
C TYR A 79 10.29 -9.21 38.87
N THR A 80 11.02 -8.53 39.75
CA THR A 80 12.45 -8.21 39.51
C THR A 80 13.30 -9.47 39.43
N GLN A 81 13.04 -10.43 40.32
CA GLN A 81 13.73 -11.72 40.36
C GLN A 81 13.28 -12.61 39.19
N ALA A 82 12.00 -12.52 38.78
CA ALA A 82 11.49 -13.19 37.58
C ALA A 82 12.24 -12.76 36.31
N VAL A 83 12.53 -11.47 36.15
CA VAL A 83 13.32 -10.94 35.01
C VAL A 83 14.76 -11.47 35.04
N GLU A 84 15.41 -11.53 36.22
CA GLU A 84 16.76 -12.09 36.33
C GLU A 84 16.81 -13.59 36.03
N ALA A 85 15.81 -14.35 36.48
CA ALA A 85 15.65 -15.76 36.13
C ALA A 85 15.39 -15.94 34.63
N ALA A 86 14.56 -15.10 34.02
CA ALA A 86 14.30 -15.12 32.58
C ALA A 86 15.56 -14.79 31.75
N LYS A 87 16.42 -13.86 32.21
CA LYS A 87 17.74 -13.60 31.59
C LYS A 87 18.61 -14.84 31.58
N LYS A 88 18.64 -15.60 32.68
CA LYS A 88 19.41 -16.85 32.78
C LYS A 88 18.81 -17.97 31.93
N ALA A 89 17.48 -18.00 31.75
CA ALA A 89 16.78 -19.00 30.94
C ALA A 89 16.96 -18.76 29.43
N ASN A 90 17.05 -17.48 29.01
CA ASN A 90 17.19 -17.05 27.62
C ASN A 90 16.22 -17.76 26.64
N ASN A 91 14.96 -17.92 27.05
CA ASN A 91 13.91 -18.57 26.26
C ASN A 91 12.77 -17.57 25.97
N PRO A 92 12.38 -17.38 24.69
CA PRO A 92 11.30 -16.45 24.31
C PRO A 92 9.97 -16.70 25.04
N LYS A 93 9.60 -17.97 25.27
CA LYS A 93 8.36 -18.31 25.97
C LYS A 93 8.36 -17.84 27.43
N THR A 94 9.50 -17.96 28.10
CA THR A 94 9.67 -17.47 29.48
C THR A 94 9.61 -15.94 29.52
N TRP A 95 10.22 -15.26 28.54
CA TRP A 95 10.12 -13.81 28.43
C TRP A 95 8.68 -13.34 28.21
N GLN A 96 7.93 -14.04 27.37
CA GLN A 96 6.52 -13.76 27.10
C GLN A 96 5.67 -13.90 28.36
N GLU A 97 5.85 -14.99 29.13
CA GLU A 97 5.15 -15.21 30.40
C GLU A 97 5.42 -14.06 31.40
N VAL A 98 6.69 -13.70 31.58
CA VAL A 98 7.09 -12.62 32.48
C VAL A 98 6.54 -11.28 32.00
N ASN A 99 6.59 -10.98 30.70
CA ASN A 99 6.05 -9.74 30.14
C ASN A 99 4.53 -9.63 30.37
N LEU A 100 3.78 -10.68 30.02
CA LEU A 100 2.33 -10.75 30.19
C LEU A 100 1.93 -10.54 31.65
N ALA A 101 2.64 -11.18 32.58
CA ALA A 101 2.38 -11.03 34.01
C ALA A 101 2.75 -9.64 34.55
N CYS A 102 3.89 -9.07 34.14
CA CYS A 102 4.29 -7.72 34.54
C CYS A 102 3.31 -6.65 34.06
N VAL A 103 2.78 -6.79 32.84
CA VAL A 103 1.76 -5.87 32.30
C VAL A 103 0.45 -5.96 33.09
N LYS A 104 0.03 -7.17 33.48
CA LYS A 104 -1.19 -7.39 34.29
C LYS A 104 -1.05 -6.84 35.71
N ALA A 105 0.15 -6.89 36.28
CA ALA A 105 0.46 -6.45 37.63
C ALA A 105 0.93 -4.98 37.71
N GLU A 106 0.84 -4.24 36.60
CA GLU A 106 1.22 -2.81 36.50
C GLU A 106 2.71 -2.56 36.82
N GLN A 107 3.56 -3.57 36.66
CA GLN A 107 5.02 -3.50 36.87
C GLN A 107 5.73 -3.22 35.54
N PHE A 108 5.53 -2.01 35.02
CA PHE A 108 5.91 -1.64 33.65
C PHE A 108 7.42 -1.66 33.37
N ARG A 109 8.26 -1.31 34.36
CA ARG A 109 9.73 -1.37 34.22
C ARG A 109 10.23 -2.79 33.95
N CYS A 110 9.61 -3.79 34.57
CA CYS A 110 9.94 -5.19 34.33
C CYS A 110 9.38 -5.69 32.99
N ALA A 111 8.19 -5.21 32.62
CA ALA A 111 7.57 -5.50 31.33
C ALA A 111 8.42 -4.99 30.16
N GLU A 112 8.96 -3.76 30.23
CA GLU A 112 9.83 -3.21 29.19
C GLU A 112 11.06 -4.08 28.94
N ILE A 113 11.78 -4.45 30.00
CA ILE A 113 12.99 -5.28 29.88
C ILE A 113 12.65 -6.61 29.21
N ALA A 114 11.54 -7.24 29.59
CA ALA A 114 11.09 -8.47 28.95
C ALA A 114 10.69 -8.23 27.48
N GLY A 115 10.00 -7.13 27.18
CA GLY A 115 9.58 -6.76 25.82
C GLY A 115 10.75 -6.55 24.87
N GLN A 116 11.86 -5.96 25.33
CA GLN A 116 13.09 -5.81 24.54
C GLN A 116 13.74 -7.15 24.15
N HIS A 117 13.53 -8.20 24.93
CA HIS A 117 14.04 -9.55 24.61
C HIS A 117 13.05 -10.34 23.75
N ILE A 118 11.76 -10.00 23.75
CA ILE A 118 10.76 -10.61 22.86
C ILE A 118 10.80 -9.99 21.46
N ILE A 119 11.13 -8.69 21.34
CA ILE A 119 11.08 -7.95 20.07
C ILE A 119 11.99 -8.52 18.95
N VAL A 120 12.96 -9.35 19.33
CA VAL A 120 13.85 -10.03 18.39
C VAL A 120 13.27 -11.34 17.83
N HIS A 121 12.15 -11.83 18.38
CA HIS A 121 11.48 -13.09 18.00
C HIS A 121 10.10 -12.83 17.36
N PRO A 122 9.97 -12.93 16.02
CA PRO A 122 8.75 -12.56 15.28
C PRO A 122 7.50 -13.31 15.70
N ASP A 123 7.63 -14.61 15.95
CA ASP A 123 6.50 -15.52 16.19
C ASP A 123 5.72 -15.19 17.49
N HIS A 124 6.30 -14.36 18.36
CA HIS A 124 5.72 -13.97 19.65
C HIS A 124 5.26 -12.50 19.68
N LEU A 125 5.45 -11.74 18.59
CA LEU A 125 5.17 -10.30 18.56
C LEU A 125 3.67 -9.97 18.52
N GLU A 126 2.88 -10.71 17.74
CA GLU A 126 1.45 -10.42 17.56
C GLU A 126 0.68 -10.51 18.89
N GLU A 127 0.96 -11.55 19.69
CA GLU A 127 0.31 -11.77 20.97
C GLU A 127 0.67 -10.70 22.01
N VAL A 128 1.94 -10.26 22.02
CA VAL A 128 2.41 -9.17 22.90
C VAL A 128 1.77 -7.84 22.49
N ILE A 129 1.75 -7.52 21.19
CA ILE A 129 1.14 -6.28 20.67
C ILE A 129 -0.33 -6.21 21.05
N ALA A 130 -1.09 -7.29 20.81
CA ALA A 130 -2.51 -7.35 21.15
C ALA A 130 -2.78 -7.11 22.65
N GLN A 131 -1.89 -7.59 23.52
CA GLN A 131 -2.02 -7.38 24.96
C GLN A 131 -1.74 -5.93 25.39
N TYR A 132 -0.70 -5.30 24.84
CA TYR A 132 -0.40 -3.90 25.11
C TYR A 132 -1.51 -2.97 24.59
N GLU A 133 -2.10 -3.27 23.44
CA GLU A 133 -3.24 -2.54 22.88
C GLU A 133 -4.50 -2.68 23.75
N LYS A 134 -4.76 -3.86 24.30
CA LYS A 134 -5.87 -4.08 25.25
C LYS A 134 -5.69 -3.35 26.57
N SER A 135 -4.44 -3.21 27.04
CA SER A 135 -4.12 -2.56 28.32
C SER A 135 -3.93 -1.05 28.18
N ARG A 136 -3.96 -0.51 26.95
CA ARG A 136 -3.75 0.90 26.58
C ARG A 136 -4.53 1.91 27.43
N PRO A 137 -5.82 1.73 27.76
CA PRO A 137 -6.56 2.72 28.56
C PRO A 137 -6.05 2.82 30.00
N ARG A 138 -5.53 1.70 30.56
CA ARG A 138 -4.99 1.64 31.93
C ARG A 138 -3.54 2.11 32.02
N LEU A 139 -2.77 1.96 30.94
CA LEU A 139 -1.40 2.47 30.85
C LEU A 139 -1.34 4.01 30.74
N LEU A 140 -2.39 4.66 30.25
CA LEU A 140 -2.46 6.11 30.14
C LEU A 140 -2.74 6.81 31.47
N CYS A 141 -3.38 6.14 32.44
CA CYS A 141 -3.80 6.76 33.71
C CYS A 141 -2.80 6.66 34.88
N THR A 142 -1.74 5.83 34.79
CA THR A 142 -0.66 5.73 35.80
C THR A 142 0.59 6.56 35.45
N CYS A 143 0.49 7.44 34.43
CA CYS A 143 1.62 8.13 33.81
C CYS A 143 2.04 9.43 34.52
N ASP A 144 2.53 9.34 35.76
CA ASP A 144 3.24 10.48 36.39
C ASP A 144 4.78 10.34 36.33
N SER A 145 5.30 9.18 35.92
CA SER A 145 6.75 8.92 35.90
C SER A 145 7.35 8.44 34.57
N TRP A 146 6.52 8.13 33.56
CA TRP A 146 6.99 7.48 32.32
C TRP A 146 6.83 8.26 31.02
N GLY A 147 6.03 9.33 30.99
CA GLY A 147 5.78 10.12 29.79
C GLY A 147 5.04 9.35 28.67
N PRO A 148 4.03 9.94 28.00
CA PRO A 148 3.29 9.29 26.90
C PRO A 148 4.19 8.78 25.74
N LEU A 149 5.35 9.43 25.57
CA LEU A 149 6.32 9.19 24.49
C LEU A 149 7.03 7.84 24.55
N SER A 150 7.21 7.22 25.73
CA SER A 150 7.99 5.98 25.86
C SER A 150 7.20 4.74 25.40
N LEU A 151 5.90 4.69 25.71
CA LEU A 151 4.99 3.62 25.28
C LEU A 151 4.69 3.70 23.78
N GLU A 152 4.47 4.91 23.25
CA GLU A 152 4.34 5.13 21.81
C GLU A 152 5.64 4.82 21.07
N SER A 153 6.81 5.10 21.67
CA SER A 153 8.09 4.68 21.11
C SER A 153 8.23 3.16 21.07
N LEU A 154 7.80 2.43 22.10
CA LEU A 154 7.82 0.96 22.12
C LEU A 154 6.83 0.35 21.14
N LEU A 155 5.57 0.80 21.13
CA LEU A 155 4.56 0.36 20.15
C LEU A 155 4.95 0.73 18.72
N GLY A 156 5.54 1.92 18.53
CA GLY A 156 6.14 2.36 17.28
C GLY A 156 7.33 1.50 16.86
N LEU A 157 8.17 1.07 17.80
CA LEU A 157 9.29 0.14 17.55
C LEU A 157 8.78 -1.26 17.19
N PHE A 158 7.76 -1.76 17.89
CA PHE A 158 7.11 -3.05 17.60
C PHE A 158 6.45 -3.03 16.21
N ARG A 159 5.71 -1.97 15.87
CA ARG A 159 5.09 -1.77 14.55
C ARG A 159 6.14 -1.58 13.45
N ALA A 160 7.14 -0.73 13.66
CA ALA A 160 8.23 -0.50 12.69
C ALA A 160 9.08 -1.76 12.45
N ARG A 161 9.26 -2.61 13.46
CA ARG A 161 10.02 -3.85 13.33
C ARG A 161 9.18 -4.99 12.75
N ALA A 162 7.88 -5.06 13.03
CA ALA A 162 6.93 -5.90 12.30
C ALA A 162 6.94 -5.57 10.80
N VAL A 163 6.93 -4.27 10.44
CA VAL A 163 7.10 -3.79 9.07
C VAL A 163 8.44 -4.23 8.45
N MET A 164 9.55 -4.20 9.20
CA MET A 164 10.84 -4.70 8.71
C MET A 164 10.91 -6.22 8.57
N ILE A 165 10.21 -6.98 9.41
CA ILE A 165 10.16 -8.44 9.36
C ILE A 165 9.28 -8.91 8.21
N ASP A 166 8.15 -8.26 7.96
CA ASP A 166 7.28 -8.55 6.82
C ASP A 166 7.96 -8.19 5.49
N LEU A 167 8.72 -7.08 5.45
CA LEU A 167 9.64 -6.79 4.34
C LEU A 167 10.73 -7.86 4.16
N ARG A 168 11.20 -8.50 5.24
CA ARG A 168 12.16 -9.61 5.19
C ARG A 168 11.51 -10.91 4.72
N ASP A 169 10.24 -11.14 5.02
CA ASP A 169 9.51 -12.33 4.58
C ASP A 169 9.05 -12.21 3.12
N VAL A 170 8.63 -11.02 2.69
CA VAL A 170 8.49 -10.67 1.27
C VAL A 170 9.84 -10.79 0.57
N ALA A 171 10.92 -10.25 1.14
CA ALA A 171 12.27 -10.39 0.59
C ALA A 171 12.76 -11.84 0.57
N ARG A 172 12.40 -12.68 1.54
CA ARG A 172 12.71 -14.12 1.55
C ARG A 172 11.93 -14.85 0.48
N ARG A 173 10.63 -14.57 0.31
CA ARG A 173 9.81 -15.17 -0.77
C ARG A 173 10.29 -14.73 -2.15
N VAL A 174 10.75 -13.49 -2.29
CA VAL A 174 11.42 -12.99 -3.50
C VAL A 174 12.81 -13.62 -3.66
N ALA A 175 13.60 -13.78 -2.60
CA ALA A 175 14.91 -14.43 -2.66
C ALA A 175 14.83 -15.93 -2.94
N LEU A 176 13.80 -16.62 -2.45
CA LEU A 176 13.49 -18.03 -2.77
C LEU A 176 13.11 -18.21 -4.23
N ALA A 177 12.51 -17.19 -4.86
CA ALA A 177 12.19 -17.20 -6.28
C ALA A 177 13.39 -16.84 -7.19
N PHE A 178 14.44 -16.18 -6.68
CA PHE A 178 15.50 -15.57 -7.52
C PHE A 178 16.97 -15.79 -7.06
N GLY A 179 17.25 -16.49 -5.95
CA GLY A 179 18.59 -16.96 -5.55
C GLY A 179 19.39 -16.06 -4.58
N ALA A 180 20.47 -16.62 -3.99
CA ALA A 180 21.21 -16.10 -2.82
C ALA A 180 21.98 -14.76 -3.03
N GLY A 181 22.18 -14.29 -4.26
CA GLY A 181 22.76 -12.97 -4.55
C GLY A 181 21.90 -11.78 -4.10
N PHE A 182 20.64 -12.02 -3.72
CA PHE A 182 19.65 -10.99 -3.37
C PHE A 182 19.83 -10.36 -1.97
N VAL A 183 20.60 -10.95 -1.05
CA VAL A 183 20.67 -10.51 0.37
C VAL A 183 21.30 -9.12 0.54
N VAL A 184 22.20 -8.71 -0.35
CA VAL A 184 22.80 -7.34 -0.38
C VAL A 184 22.00 -6.40 -1.31
N VAL A 185 21.35 -6.96 -2.33
CA VAL A 185 20.57 -6.20 -3.32
C VAL A 185 19.26 -5.69 -2.73
N VAL A 186 18.61 -6.44 -1.83
CA VAL A 186 17.31 -6.04 -1.25
C VAL A 186 17.39 -4.76 -0.41
N PRO A 187 18.32 -4.58 0.54
CA PRO A 187 18.41 -3.33 1.30
C PRO A 187 18.74 -2.13 0.41
N ALA A 188 19.63 -2.31 -0.57
CA ALA A 188 19.99 -1.26 -1.53
C ALA A 188 18.80 -0.89 -2.45
N ALA A 189 18.10 -1.89 -2.99
CA ALA A 189 16.89 -1.71 -3.78
C ALA A 189 15.75 -1.09 -2.95
N ALA A 190 15.57 -1.50 -1.70
CA ALA A 190 14.60 -0.91 -0.78
C ALA A 190 14.95 0.53 -0.40
N ARG A 191 16.24 0.87 -0.27
CA ARG A 191 16.71 2.25 -0.04
C ARG A 191 16.50 3.11 -1.28
N MET A 192 16.79 2.56 -2.46
CA MET A 192 16.54 3.20 -3.75
C MET A 192 15.05 3.45 -3.97
N LEU A 193 14.19 2.45 -3.74
CA LEU A 193 12.73 2.56 -3.82
C LEU A 193 12.18 3.57 -2.82
N ARG A 194 12.71 3.61 -1.59
CA ARG A 194 12.34 4.65 -0.61
C ARG A 194 12.71 6.04 -1.09
N ARG A 195 13.96 6.22 -1.54
CA ARG A 195 14.41 7.50 -2.12
C ARG A 195 13.57 7.91 -3.33
N TRP A 196 13.11 6.96 -4.13
CA TRP A 196 12.19 7.19 -5.25
C TRP A 196 10.82 7.65 -4.80
N HIS A 197 10.22 6.94 -3.84
CA HIS A 197 8.91 7.29 -3.31
C HIS A 197 8.92 8.65 -2.59
N SER A 198 10.05 9.03 -1.99
CA SER A 198 10.28 10.33 -1.36
C SER A 198 10.96 11.35 -2.27
N ALA A 199 11.19 11.05 -3.56
CA ALA A 199 11.89 11.96 -4.46
C ALA A 199 11.06 13.21 -4.75
N VAL A 200 9.74 13.02 -4.82
CA VAL A 200 8.76 14.10 -4.91
C VAL A 200 7.82 14.00 -3.72
N ASP A 201 7.90 15.01 -2.89
CA ASP A 201 7.13 15.16 -1.67
C ASP A 201 6.57 16.58 -1.54
N VAL A 202 5.79 16.84 -0.50
CA VAL A 202 5.16 18.14 -0.24
C VAL A 202 6.17 19.29 -0.35
N ARG A 203 5.79 20.31 -1.11
CA ARG A 203 6.51 21.59 -1.22
C ARG A 203 5.51 22.71 -1.03
N GLU A 204 5.91 23.76 -0.33
CA GLU A 204 5.15 25.01 -0.31
C GLU A 204 5.16 25.64 -1.72
N PRO A 205 4.06 26.28 -2.14
CA PRO A 205 4.00 26.90 -3.44
C PRO A 205 4.91 28.14 -3.49
N SER A 206 5.72 28.27 -4.55
CA SER A 206 6.43 29.53 -4.83
C SER A 206 5.45 30.62 -5.31
N GLU A 207 5.92 31.86 -5.50
CA GLU A 207 5.07 32.94 -6.06
C GLU A 207 4.45 32.57 -7.41
N GLU A 208 5.12 31.76 -8.22
CA GLU A 208 4.62 31.28 -9.51
C GLU A 208 3.48 30.25 -9.38
N VAL A 209 3.31 29.65 -8.19
CA VAL A 209 2.40 28.51 -7.92
C VAL A 209 1.38 28.85 -6.81
N ARG A 210 1.42 30.07 -6.26
CA ARG A 210 0.92 30.45 -4.91
C ARG A 210 -0.59 30.31 -4.66
N ASP A 211 -1.43 30.34 -5.70
CA ASP A 211 -2.87 30.61 -5.54
C ASP A 211 -3.85 29.52 -6.06
N ASN A 212 -3.40 28.29 -6.28
CA ASN A 212 -4.20 27.32 -7.06
C ASN A 212 -4.89 26.19 -6.28
N LEU A 213 -4.97 26.18 -4.95
CA LEU A 213 -5.63 25.05 -4.27
C LEU A 213 -7.04 24.83 -4.84
N PRO A 214 -7.42 23.60 -5.26
CA PRO A 214 -8.72 23.41 -5.91
C PRO A 214 -9.85 23.84 -5.00
N GLY A 215 -10.89 24.46 -5.55
CA GLY A 215 -11.99 25.00 -4.74
C GLY A 215 -12.63 23.97 -3.80
N THR A 216 -12.68 22.69 -4.19
CA THR A 216 -13.16 21.60 -3.34
C THR A 216 -12.27 21.39 -2.11
N PHE A 217 -10.95 21.49 -2.27
CA PHE A 217 -10.01 21.46 -1.14
C PHE A 217 -10.09 22.73 -0.31
N GLU A 218 -10.26 23.90 -0.90
CA GLU A 218 -10.44 25.14 -0.13
C GLU A 218 -11.67 25.09 0.77
N ARG A 219 -12.77 24.51 0.30
CA ARG A 219 -14.02 24.39 1.08
C ARG A 219 -13.94 23.36 2.18
N HIS A 220 -13.32 22.20 1.93
CA HIS A 220 -13.38 21.06 2.85
C HIS A 220 -12.09 20.82 3.65
N LEU A 221 -10.95 21.30 3.15
CA LEU A 221 -9.62 21.15 3.74
C LEU A 221 -8.84 22.49 3.70
N PRO A 222 -9.41 23.61 4.20
CA PRO A 222 -8.80 24.95 4.08
C PRO A 222 -7.40 25.04 4.70
N GLY A 223 -7.08 24.16 5.65
CA GLY A 223 -5.75 24.12 6.28
C GLY A 223 -4.60 23.76 5.33
N LEU A 224 -4.89 23.21 4.14
CA LEU A 224 -3.89 22.96 3.09
C LEU A 224 -3.46 24.23 2.35
N ARG A 225 -4.25 25.32 2.43
CA ARG A 225 -4.01 26.55 1.68
C ARG A 225 -2.62 27.11 1.97
N GLY A 226 -1.85 27.37 0.91
CA GLY A 226 -0.51 27.92 1.01
C GLY A 226 0.55 26.95 1.56
N LYS A 227 0.21 25.70 1.87
CA LYS A 227 1.15 24.69 2.41
C LYS A 227 1.56 23.62 1.41
N ILE A 228 0.89 23.55 0.27
CA ILE A 228 1.16 22.56 -0.77
C ILE A 228 1.06 23.20 -2.16
N ALA A 229 2.05 22.91 -3.01
CA ALA A 229 2.09 23.31 -4.40
C ALA A 229 1.04 22.55 -5.23
N HIS A 230 0.36 23.29 -6.11
CA HIS A 230 -0.68 22.75 -6.99
C HIS A 230 -0.69 23.46 -8.35
N TYR A 231 -0.95 22.68 -9.40
CA TYR A 231 -1.30 23.19 -10.73
C TYR A 231 -2.73 22.79 -11.09
N GLN A 232 -3.52 23.75 -11.57
CA GLN A 232 -4.82 23.47 -12.18
C GLN A 232 -4.59 22.89 -13.59
N LEU A 233 -4.60 21.56 -13.68
CA LEU A 233 -4.39 20.84 -14.95
C LEU A 233 -5.70 20.41 -15.61
N GLY A 234 -6.71 20.17 -14.76
CA GLY A 234 -7.99 19.63 -15.17
C GLY A 234 -9.12 20.66 -15.23
N GLU A 235 -10.21 20.23 -15.85
CA GLU A 235 -11.50 20.92 -15.86
C GLU A 235 -12.43 20.13 -14.92
N PHE A 236 -12.72 20.70 -13.75
CA PHE A 236 -13.50 20.07 -12.69
C PHE A 236 -14.76 20.88 -12.36
N PRO A 237 -15.85 20.23 -11.92
CA PRO A 237 -15.98 18.80 -11.66
C PRO A 237 -16.06 17.94 -12.94
N THR A 238 -15.55 16.71 -12.91
CA THR A 238 -15.69 15.81 -14.07
C THR A 238 -17.13 15.31 -14.21
N PRO A 239 -17.66 15.18 -15.44
CA PRO A 239 -19.04 14.77 -15.66
C PRO A 239 -19.38 13.39 -15.04
N ILE A 240 -20.65 13.23 -14.66
CA ILE A 240 -21.24 11.91 -14.40
C ILE A 240 -22.02 11.50 -15.65
N GLY A 241 -21.78 10.29 -16.14
CA GLY A 241 -22.51 9.71 -17.27
C GLY A 241 -23.34 8.51 -16.86
N THR A 242 -24.29 8.12 -17.72
CA THR A 242 -25.16 6.96 -17.52
C THR A 242 -25.08 6.03 -18.73
N LEU A 243 -24.58 4.82 -18.51
CA LEU A 243 -24.39 3.81 -19.55
C LEU A 243 -25.40 2.69 -19.38
N SER A 244 -26.28 2.54 -20.37
CA SER A 244 -27.24 1.44 -20.48
C SER A 244 -26.77 0.44 -21.53
N PHE A 245 -26.78 -0.85 -21.22
CA PHE A 245 -26.39 -1.89 -22.18
C PHE A 245 -27.16 -3.18 -21.96
N GLU A 246 -27.40 -3.90 -23.05
CA GLU A 246 -27.93 -5.25 -23.01
C GLU A 246 -26.77 -6.23 -22.82
N ASP A 247 -26.90 -7.13 -21.85
CA ASP A 247 -25.91 -8.15 -21.60
C ASP A 247 -26.10 -9.37 -22.52
N PRO A 248 -25.13 -9.71 -23.38
CA PRO A 248 -25.30 -10.77 -24.37
C PRO A 248 -25.40 -12.18 -23.76
N LYS A 249 -25.15 -12.36 -22.46
CA LYS A 249 -25.27 -13.66 -21.78
C LYS A 249 -26.61 -13.84 -21.08
N THR A 250 -27.18 -12.76 -20.53
CA THR A 250 -28.39 -12.82 -19.73
C THR A 250 -29.60 -12.18 -20.42
N GLU A 251 -29.39 -11.48 -21.54
CA GLU A 251 -30.41 -10.71 -22.29
C GLU A 251 -31.12 -9.65 -21.44
N LYS A 252 -30.51 -9.29 -20.30
CA LYS A 252 -31.00 -8.23 -19.41
C LYS A 252 -30.32 -6.91 -19.75
N THR A 253 -31.09 -5.83 -19.64
CA THR A 253 -30.56 -4.48 -19.70
C THR A 253 -30.04 -4.06 -18.33
N PHE A 254 -28.81 -3.59 -18.27
CA PHE A 254 -28.18 -3.02 -17.08
C PHE A 254 -27.88 -1.54 -17.30
N VAL A 255 -27.98 -0.77 -16.22
CA VAL A 255 -27.65 0.66 -16.20
C VAL A 255 -26.59 0.90 -15.14
N VAL A 256 -25.49 1.56 -15.52
CA VAL A 256 -24.39 1.90 -14.62
C VAL A 256 -24.01 3.37 -14.75
N SER A 257 -23.56 3.96 -13.65
CA SER A 257 -23.01 5.31 -13.67
C SER A 257 -21.55 5.31 -14.09
N LEU A 258 -21.10 6.39 -14.70
CA LEU A 258 -19.72 6.62 -15.13
C LEU A 258 -19.18 7.89 -14.47
N LYS A 259 -18.05 7.82 -13.77
CA LYS A 259 -17.29 9.02 -13.40
C LYS A 259 -16.30 9.33 -14.52
N ARG A 260 -16.57 10.39 -15.29
CA ARG A 260 -15.87 10.72 -16.56
C ARG A 260 -14.49 11.36 -16.35
N GLU A 261 -13.65 10.72 -15.56
CA GLU A 261 -12.24 11.11 -15.40
C GLU A 261 -11.47 11.12 -16.71
N ASP A 262 -11.91 10.36 -17.72
CA ASP A 262 -11.39 10.33 -19.08
C ASP A 262 -11.51 11.67 -19.80
N MET A 263 -12.36 12.56 -19.28
CA MET A 263 -12.62 13.92 -19.75
C MET A 263 -12.11 15.00 -18.77
N SER A 264 -11.22 14.65 -17.84
CA SER A 264 -10.69 15.58 -16.85
C SER A 264 -9.89 16.74 -17.43
N SER A 265 -9.51 16.73 -18.71
CA SER A 265 -8.81 17.84 -19.37
C SER A 265 -8.97 17.74 -20.89
N THR A 266 -9.02 18.89 -21.55
CA THR A 266 -8.99 19.01 -23.02
C THR A 266 -7.61 18.76 -23.64
N LEU A 267 -6.52 18.79 -22.86
CA LEU A 267 -5.17 18.46 -23.33
C LEU A 267 -4.91 16.94 -23.31
N TYR A 268 -5.05 16.33 -22.12
CA TYR A 268 -4.97 14.90 -21.90
C TYR A 268 -5.68 14.52 -20.60
N GLY A 269 -6.83 13.86 -20.68
CA GLY A 269 -7.61 13.49 -19.51
C GLY A 269 -7.11 12.24 -18.77
N GLY A 270 -8.02 11.62 -18.04
CA GLY A 270 -7.80 10.42 -17.25
C GLY A 270 -7.41 10.72 -15.81
N ASN A 271 -7.22 9.64 -15.06
CA ASN A 271 -6.91 9.72 -13.62
C ASN A 271 -5.57 10.41 -13.33
N LYS A 272 -4.65 10.46 -14.30
CA LYS A 272 -3.30 11.01 -14.11
C LYS A 272 -3.28 12.52 -14.00
N VAL A 273 -4.28 13.21 -14.54
CA VAL A 273 -4.43 14.67 -14.37
C VAL A 273 -4.47 15.02 -12.88
N ARG A 274 -5.40 14.39 -12.12
CA ARG A 274 -5.51 14.62 -10.67
C ARG A 274 -4.24 14.29 -9.91
N THR A 275 -3.59 13.19 -10.26
CA THR A 275 -2.29 12.82 -9.65
C THR A 275 -1.25 13.90 -9.89
N LEU A 276 -1.15 14.40 -11.11
CA LEU A 276 -0.15 15.37 -11.53
C LEU A 276 -0.42 16.79 -11.02
N GLU A 277 -1.66 17.17 -10.71
CA GLU A 277 -1.94 18.51 -10.16
C GLU A 277 -1.09 18.82 -8.93
N PHE A 278 -0.92 17.85 -8.03
CA PHE A 278 -0.05 17.98 -6.86
C PHE A 278 1.36 17.46 -7.13
N GLN A 279 1.49 16.30 -7.80
CA GLN A 279 2.80 15.68 -8.00
C GLN A 279 3.71 16.51 -8.91
N LEU A 280 3.20 17.04 -10.02
CA LEU A 280 4.00 17.85 -10.95
C LEU A 280 4.34 19.20 -10.34
N ALA A 281 3.40 19.84 -9.61
CA ALA A 281 3.65 21.09 -8.92
C ALA A 281 4.73 20.95 -7.84
N CYS A 282 4.63 19.93 -6.99
CA CYS A 282 5.67 19.64 -6.00
C CYS A 282 7.01 19.28 -6.66
N ALA A 283 6.99 18.57 -7.80
CA ALA A 283 8.21 18.26 -8.56
C ALA A 283 8.83 19.52 -9.18
N ALA A 284 8.02 20.46 -9.68
CA ALA A 284 8.47 21.74 -10.23
C ALA A 284 9.14 22.62 -9.18
N GLU A 285 8.70 22.55 -7.92
CA GLU A 285 9.41 23.21 -6.82
C GLU A 285 10.68 22.45 -6.44
N ALA A 286 10.60 21.13 -6.28
CA ALA A 286 11.74 20.32 -5.87
C ALA A 286 12.89 20.33 -6.89
N ILE A 287 12.61 20.53 -8.18
CA ILE A 287 13.64 20.47 -9.23
C ILE A 287 14.60 21.66 -9.17
N LYS A 288 14.16 22.77 -8.55
CA LYS A 288 14.97 23.97 -8.32
C LYS A 288 16.17 23.69 -7.40
N ASP A 289 16.08 22.66 -6.55
CA ASP A 289 17.15 22.24 -5.65
C ASP A 289 18.18 21.30 -6.33
N VAL A 290 17.88 20.82 -7.54
CA VAL A 290 18.74 19.88 -8.26
C VAL A 290 19.90 20.65 -8.93
N HIS A 291 21.10 20.46 -8.41
CA HIS A 291 22.31 21.13 -8.89
C HIS A 291 22.58 20.82 -10.36
N GLY A 292 22.79 21.86 -11.18
CA GLY A 292 23.10 21.72 -12.61
C GLY A 292 21.89 21.62 -13.55
N GLY A 293 20.67 21.74 -13.03
CA GLY A 293 19.44 21.64 -13.82
C GLY A 293 19.07 20.19 -14.11
N GLY A 294 18.17 19.63 -13.29
CA GLY A 294 17.66 18.26 -13.47
C GLY A 294 16.49 18.15 -14.44
N ALA A 295 15.98 16.93 -14.61
CA ALA A 295 14.72 16.67 -15.31
C ALA A 295 13.76 15.85 -14.45
N ILE A 296 12.46 16.06 -14.65
CA ILE A 296 11.40 15.22 -14.11
C ILE A 296 11.39 13.92 -14.92
N SER A 297 11.49 12.78 -14.25
CA SER A 297 11.63 11.47 -14.89
C SER A 297 10.48 10.54 -14.57
N PRO A 298 9.36 10.62 -15.32
CA PRO A 298 8.27 9.68 -15.16
C PRO A 298 8.68 8.28 -15.61
N VAL A 299 8.25 7.27 -14.85
CA VAL A 299 8.55 5.87 -15.11
C VAL A 299 7.29 5.10 -15.47
N GLY A 300 7.38 4.27 -16.51
CA GLY A 300 6.29 3.35 -16.84
C GLY A 300 6.61 2.41 -17.98
N GLY A 301 5.69 1.50 -18.28
CA GLY A 301 5.78 0.67 -19.48
C GLY A 301 5.57 1.47 -20.77
N PRO A 302 5.87 0.88 -21.93
CA PRO A 302 5.61 1.45 -23.26
C PRO A 302 4.21 2.09 -23.42
N GLY A 303 3.18 1.49 -22.81
CA GLY A 303 1.80 1.97 -22.84
C GLY A 303 1.40 2.92 -21.71
N SER A 304 2.34 3.47 -20.92
CA SER A 304 2.01 4.19 -19.69
C SER A 304 1.34 5.55 -19.91
N ASN A 305 0.10 5.70 -19.44
CA ASN A 305 -0.61 6.99 -19.43
C ASN A 305 0.07 8.02 -18.52
N GLN A 306 0.76 7.59 -17.46
CA GLN A 306 1.50 8.50 -16.57
C GLN A 306 2.63 9.21 -17.32
N VAL A 307 3.37 8.46 -18.14
CA VAL A 307 4.52 8.99 -18.88
C VAL A 307 4.04 9.99 -19.92
N VAL A 308 2.98 9.65 -20.68
CA VAL A 308 2.35 10.56 -21.65
C VAL A 308 1.83 11.83 -20.97
N ALA A 309 1.05 11.70 -19.89
CA ALA A 309 0.50 12.85 -19.18
C ALA A 309 1.60 13.75 -18.61
N THR A 310 2.63 13.16 -17.99
CA THR A 310 3.75 13.94 -17.43
C THR A 310 4.48 14.69 -18.52
N GLN A 311 4.80 14.07 -19.67
CA GLN A 311 5.47 14.75 -20.78
C GLN A 311 4.67 15.96 -21.28
N ILE A 312 3.35 15.82 -21.40
CA ILE A 312 2.46 16.89 -21.90
C ILE A 312 2.42 18.05 -20.93
N TYR A 313 2.14 17.78 -19.66
CA TYR A 313 2.01 18.84 -18.67
C TYR A 313 3.36 19.44 -18.30
N ALA A 314 4.44 18.65 -18.27
CA ALA A 314 5.79 19.21 -18.12
C ALA A 314 6.13 20.17 -19.28
N ALA A 315 5.84 19.77 -20.53
CA ALA A 315 6.02 20.66 -21.67
C ALA A 315 5.14 21.92 -21.60
N HIS A 316 3.91 21.81 -21.10
CA HIS A 316 2.98 22.94 -20.90
C HIS A 316 3.55 24.01 -19.95
N PHE A 317 4.24 23.60 -18.89
CA PHE A 317 4.91 24.51 -17.94
C PHE A 317 6.39 24.76 -18.24
N GLY A 318 6.91 24.29 -19.38
CA GLY A 318 8.33 24.45 -19.73
C GLY A 318 9.30 23.68 -18.82
N LEU A 319 8.83 22.65 -18.12
CA LEU A 319 9.63 21.82 -17.22
C LEU A 319 10.44 20.78 -18.01
N PRO A 320 11.75 20.60 -17.74
CA PRO A 320 12.53 19.54 -18.35
C PRO A 320 11.98 18.16 -17.96
N CYS A 321 11.70 17.31 -18.94
CA CYS A 321 11.15 15.98 -18.74
C CYS A 321 11.97 14.93 -19.49
N SER A 322 12.34 13.84 -18.82
CA SER A 322 13.10 12.73 -19.38
C SER A 322 12.44 11.39 -19.05
N ASN A 323 11.76 10.81 -20.03
CA ASN A 323 10.92 9.63 -19.84
C ASN A 323 11.73 8.34 -19.67
N LEU A 324 11.44 7.56 -18.63
CA LEU A 324 11.98 6.23 -18.44
C LEU A 324 10.92 5.16 -18.80
N VAL A 325 11.07 4.56 -19.98
CA VAL A 325 10.19 3.48 -20.43
C VAL A 325 10.83 2.13 -20.13
N VAL A 326 10.14 1.31 -19.34
CA VAL A 326 10.61 0.01 -18.88
C VAL A 326 9.87 -1.11 -19.64
N ALA A 327 10.63 -1.92 -20.37
CA ALA A 327 10.15 -3.10 -21.08
C ALA A 327 10.61 -4.40 -20.36
N PRO A 328 9.89 -5.54 -20.51
CA PRO A 328 8.81 -5.79 -21.47
C PRO A 328 7.40 -5.43 -20.97
N GLU A 329 6.57 -4.96 -21.90
CA GLU A 329 5.11 -4.90 -21.79
C GLU A 329 4.51 -5.64 -23.01
N GLY A 330 3.28 -6.12 -22.89
CA GLY A 330 2.55 -6.70 -24.02
C GLY A 330 2.36 -5.68 -25.16
N PRO A 331 2.53 -6.10 -26.43
CA PRO A 331 2.27 -5.23 -27.57
C PRO A 331 0.76 -5.12 -27.81
N ALA A 332 0.27 -3.89 -27.91
CA ALA A 332 -1.10 -3.57 -28.28
C ALA A 332 -1.15 -2.20 -28.97
N LEU A 333 -2.06 -2.04 -29.93
CA LEU A 333 -2.14 -0.84 -30.75
C LEU A 333 -2.36 0.44 -29.91
N ASP A 334 -3.18 0.37 -28.87
CA ASP A 334 -3.44 1.49 -27.96
C ASP A 334 -2.22 1.88 -27.12
N ASN A 335 -1.34 0.93 -26.79
CA ASN A 335 -0.07 1.21 -26.14
C ASN A 335 0.94 1.84 -27.12
N ALA A 336 0.97 1.38 -28.38
CA ALA A 336 1.79 2.01 -29.42
C ALA A 336 1.37 3.46 -29.68
N LEU A 337 0.07 3.78 -29.58
CA LEU A 337 -0.42 5.15 -29.65
C LEU A 337 0.14 6.06 -28.54
N ASN A 338 0.38 5.53 -27.34
CA ASN A 338 1.05 6.29 -26.28
C ASN A 338 2.52 6.58 -26.62
N ILE A 339 3.26 5.62 -27.20
CA ILE A 339 4.62 5.86 -27.71
C ILE A 339 4.63 6.93 -28.79
N MET A 340 3.71 6.79 -29.74
CA MET A 340 3.45 7.74 -30.82
C MET A 340 3.22 9.16 -30.28
N SER A 341 2.39 9.33 -29.25
CA SER A 341 2.23 10.62 -28.57
C SER A 341 3.57 11.11 -28.02
N MET A 342 4.27 10.31 -27.20
CA MET A 342 5.54 10.73 -26.58
C MET A 342 6.59 11.20 -27.59
N ILE A 343 6.78 10.47 -28.68
CA ILE A 343 7.79 10.80 -29.69
C ILE A 343 7.43 12.03 -30.52
N SER A 344 6.17 12.51 -30.49
CA SER A 344 5.78 13.73 -31.19
C SER A 344 5.85 14.99 -30.37
N LEU A 345 5.87 14.86 -29.05
CA LEU A 345 5.83 16.01 -28.16
C LEU A 345 7.18 16.74 -28.09
N PRO A 346 7.17 18.06 -27.83
CA PRO A 346 8.39 18.80 -27.48
C PRO A 346 9.10 18.16 -26.30
N GLY A 347 10.43 18.26 -26.27
CA GLY A 347 11.25 17.74 -25.16
C GLY A 347 11.52 16.22 -25.20
N TRP A 348 11.11 15.50 -26.23
CA TRP A 348 11.53 14.10 -26.41
C TRP A 348 13.04 14.02 -26.69
N THR A 349 13.79 13.36 -25.81
CA THR A 349 15.27 13.28 -25.85
C THR A 349 15.82 11.97 -26.44
N GLY A 350 14.96 11.02 -26.82
CA GLY A 350 15.38 9.72 -27.36
C GLY A 350 15.84 8.67 -26.34
N ALA A 351 16.04 9.04 -25.06
CA ALA A 351 16.55 8.17 -24.00
C ALA A 351 15.47 7.30 -23.32
N THR A 352 14.53 6.74 -24.08
CA THR A 352 13.25 6.26 -23.54
C THR A 352 13.05 4.75 -23.70
N TRP A 353 14.07 3.91 -23.49
CA TRP A 353 13.86 2.46 -23.55
C TRP A 353 14.88 1.66 -22.71
N ALA A 354 14.39 1.05 -21.64
CA ALA A 354 15.11 0.16 -20.74
C ALA A 354 14.64 -1.28 -20.99
N GLU A 355 15.55 -2.14 -21.43
CA GLU A 355 15.33 -3.60 -21.47
C GLU A 355 16.36 -4.28 -20.58
N GLY A 356 15.88 -5.20 -19.74
CA GLY A 356 16.71 -5.96 -18.82
C GLY A 356 16.96 -5.23 -17.50
N PHE A 357 17.12 -6.04 -16.45
CA PHE A 357 17.21 -5.56 -15.08
C PHE A 357 18.34 -4.54 -14.84
N THR A 358 19.53 -4.80 -15.39
CA THR A 358 20.70 -3.92 -15.21
C THR A 358 20.48 -2.53 -15.79
N ARG A 359 19.92 -2.45 -17.00
CA ARG A 359 19.64 -1.17 -17.68
C ARG A 359 18.53 -0.39 -16.98
N VAL A 360 17.49 -1.08 -16.50
CA VAL A 360 16.43 -0.46 -15.68
C VAL A 360 17.03 0.13 -14.40
N LEU A 361 17.83 -0.65 -13.67
CA LEU A 361 18.48 -0.16 -12.44
C LEU A 361 19.39 1.04 -12.71
N GLN A 362 20.19 0.98 -13.78
CA GLN A 362 21.07 2.09 -14.16
C GLN A 362 20.28 3.37 -14.41
N GLN A 363 19.23 3.30 -15.23
CA GLN A 363 18.42 4.49 -15.54
C GLN A 363 17.63 5.00 -14.33
N CYS A 364 17.14 4.11 -13.45
CA CYS A 364 16.53 4.52 -12.19
C CYS A 364 17.54 5.24 -11.29
N SER A 365 18.79 4.77 -11.25
CA SER A 365 19.88 5.39 -10.49
C SER A 365 20.26 6.75 -11.06
N ASP A 366 20.40 6.85 -12.39
CA ASP A 366 20.73 8.10 -13.07
C ASP A 366 19.64 9.16 -12.83
N ALA A 367 18.37 8.75 -12.91
CA ALA A 367 17.25 9.63 -12.61
C ALA A 367 17.26 10.11 -11.15
N LEU A 368 17.67 9.26 -10.20
CA LEU A 368 17.82 9.65 -8.78
C LEU A 368 19.01 10.58 -8.52
N LEU A 369 20.09 10.43 -9.27
CA LEU A 369 21.32 11.22 -9.07
C LEU A 369 21.25 12.58 -9.76
N HIS A 370 20.53 12.68 -10.88
CA HIS A 370 20.56 13.84 -11.77
C HIS A 370 19.18 14.46 -12.03
N GLY A 371 18.12 13.98 -11.39
CA GLY A 371 16.77 14.48 -11.65
C GLY A 371 15.78 14.14 -10.55
N LEU A 372 14.49 14.21 -10.91
CA LEU A 372 13.37 13.89 -10.04
C LEU A 372 12.53 12.76 -10.63
N PRO A 373 12.79 11.52 -10.25
CA PRO A 373 12.02 10.40 -10.72
C PRO A 373 10.61 10.42 -10.12
N LEU A 374 9.59 10.26 -10.97
CA LEU A 374 8.23 10.04 -10.49
C LEU A 374 7.97 8.53 -10.39
N PRO A 375 7.48 8.03 -9.24
CA PRO A 375 7.20 6.62 -9.07
C PRO A 375 6.16 6.14 -10.11
N PRO A 376 6.21 4.85 -10.51
CA PRO A 376 5.29 4.31 -11.51
C PRO A 376 3.82 4.65 -11.21
N GLY A 377 3.14 5.20 -12.21
CA GLY A 377 1.75 5.62 -12.11
C GLY A 377 1.47 6.71 -11.06
N GLY A 378 2.51 7.46 -10.66
CA GLY A 378 2.42 8.58 -9.73
C GLY A 378 2.16 8.18 -8.28
N ASN A 379 2.56 6.96 -7.89
CA ASN A 379 2.26 6.39 -6.57
C ASN A 379 3.04 7.04 -5.42
N ASN A 380 2.60 8.20 -4.95
CA ASN A 380 3.11 8.87 -3.75
C ASN A 380 1.99 9.59 -3.00
N ARG A 381 2.29 10.08 -1.78
CA ARG A 381 1.28 10.70 -0.91
C ARG A 381 0.66 11.97 -1.51
N VAL A 382 1.46 12.81 -2.15
CA VAL A 382 0.95 14.03 -2.82
C VAL A 382 0.08 13.70 -4.05
N GLY A 383 0.44 12.68 -4.84
CA GLY A 383 -0.34 12.26 -5.99
C GLY A 383 -1.68 11.61 -5.61
N ALA A 384 -1.73 10.95 -4.46
CA ALA A 384 -2.97 10.40 -3.91
C ALA A 384 -3.96 11.49 -3.48
N LEU A 385 -3.49 12.67 -3.04
CA LEU A 385 -4.37 13.80 -2.70
C LEU A 385 -5.29 14.17 -3.85
N GLY A 386 -4.81 14.20 -5.10
CA GLY A 386 -5.69 14.49 -6.25
C GLY A 386 -6.96 13.64 -6.30
N HIS A 387 -6.86 12.38 -5.86
CA HIS A 387 -8.01 11.47 -5.79
C HIS A 387 -8.87 11.62 -4.53
N VAL A 388 -8.31 12.16 -3.44
CA VAL A 388 -9.11 12.66 -2.30
C VAL A 388 -10.06 13.76 -2.79
N GLY A 389 -9.54 14.71 -3.56
CA GLY A 389 -10.34 15.77 -4.17
C GLY A 389 -11.47 15.23 -5.05
N ALA A 390 -11.23 14.13 -5.77
CA ALA A 390 -12.26 13.52 -6.61
C ALA A 390 -13.44 12.93 -5.83
N ILE A 391 -13.21 12.44 -4.60
CA ILE A 391 -14.30 11.97 -3.73
C ILE A 391 -15.06 13.13 -3.13
N LEU A 392 -14.36 14.17 -2.66
CA LEU A 392 -14.99 15.39 -2.16
C LEU A 392 -15.84 16.04 -3.27
N GLU A 393 -15.34 16.07 -4.50
CA GLU A 393 -16.07 16.51 -5.68
C GLU A 393 -17.33 15.66 -5.93
N LEU A 394 -17.27 14.35 -5.73
CA LEU A 394 -18.43 13.46 -5.86
C LEU A 394 -19.49 13.76 -4.78
N CYS A 395 -19.07 14.10 -3.56
CA CYS A 395 -19.97 14.57 -2.50
C CYS A 395 -20.59 15.94 -2.83
N GLU A 396 -19.85 16.86 -3.43
CA GLU A 396 -20.41 18.13 -3.91
C GLU A 396 -21.43 17.91 -5.04
N GLN A 397 -21.14 16.98 -5.95
CA GLN A 397 -22.07 16.58 -7.02
C GLN A 397 -23.34 15.93 -6.47
N LEU A 398 -23.27 15.23 -5.34
CA LEU A 398 -24.47 14.79 -4.61
C LEU A 398 -25.23 16.00 -4.04
N GLY A 399 -24.54 16.89 -3.32
CA GLY A 399 -25.16 18.02 -2.64
C GLY A 399 -25.84 19.02 -3.58
N ASN A 400 -25.36 19.16 -4.82
CA ASN A 400 -25.95 20.04 -5.84
C ASN A 400 -26.96 19.35 -6.77
N GLY A 401 -27.24 18.06 -6.55
CA GLY A 401 -28.22 17.29 -7.33
C GLY A 401 -27.74 16.77 -8.68
N THR A 402 -26.47 16.97 -9.06
CA THR A 402 -25.88 16.37 -10.27
C THR A 402 -25.84 14.84 -10.17
N LEU A 403 -25.58 14.33 -8.97
CA LEU A 403 -25.58 12.91 -8.64
C LEU A 403 -26.77 12.60 -7.72
N LYS A 404 -27.62 11.65 -8.12
CA LYS A 404 -28.83 11.29 -7.35
C LYS A 404 -28.50 10.63 -6.00
N ARG A 405 -27.46 9.79 -5.97
CA ARG A 405 -27.01 9.04 -4.79
C ARG A 405 -25.52 8.72 -4.90
N LEU A 406 -24.87 8.48 -3.77
CA LEU A 406 -23.52 7.93 -3.79
C LEU A 406 -23.55 6.44 -4.19
N PRO A 407 -22.52 5.98 -4.93
CA PRO A 407 -22.44 4.60 -5.37
C PRO A 407 -22.09 3.67 -4.21
N ARG A 408 -22.67 2.46 -4.23
CA ARG A 408 -22.31 1.37 -3.32
C ARG A 408 -21.12 0.56 -3.82
N HIS A 409 -20.88 0.56 -5.12
CA HIS A 409 -19.81 -0.18 -5.77
C HIS A 409 -19.05 0.71 -6.75
N ILE A 410 -17.77 0.99 -6.46
CA ILE A 410 -16.89 1.78 -7.32
C ILE A 410 -15.87 0.85 -7.99
N PHE A 411 -15.92 0.72 -9.31
CA PHE A 411 -14.99 -0.11 -10.08
C PHE A 411 -13.90 0.74 -10.72
N LEU A 412 -12.64 0.34 -10.52
CA LEU A 412 -11.50 0.98 -11.15
C LEU A 412 -10.34 0.01 -11.45
N PRO A 413 -9.56 0.24 -12.51
CA PRO A 413 -8.32 -0.49 -12.74
C PRO A 413 -7.31 -0.27 -11.61
N LEU A 414 -6.69 -1.36 -11.14
CA LEU A 414 -5.64 -1.37 -10.12
C LEU A 414 -4.30 -1.76 -10.76
N GLY A 415 -3.43 -0.76 -10.91
CA GLY A 415 -2.02 -0.92 -11.26
C GLY A 415 -1.13 -0.51 -10.09
N SER A 416 -0.69 0.74 -10.10
CA SER A 416 0.20 1.33 -9.11
C SER A 416 -0.48 1.85 -7.84
N SER A 417 -1.70 1.41 -7.50
CA SER A 417 -2.49 1.78 -6.29
C SER A 417 -2.89 3.24 -6.04
N CYS A 418 -2.21 4.25 -6.60
CA CYS A 418 -2.39 5.68 -6.23
C CYS A 418 -3.87 6.14 -6.25
N THR A 419 -4.61 5.80 -7.31
CA THR A 419 -6.03 6.13 -7.42
C THR A 419 -6.87 5.45 -6.35
N THR A 420 -6.73 4.14 -6.18
CA THR A 420 -7.48 3.40 -5.16
C THR A 420 -7.18 3.90 -3.74
N ALA A 421 -5.91 4.18 -3.44
CA ALA A 421 -5.49 4.71 -2.15
C ALA A 421 -6.11 6.09 -1.86
N GLY A 422 -6.05 7.02 -2.83
CA GLY A 422 -6.63 8.34 -2.66
C GLY A 422 -8.17 8.34 -2.63
N LEU A 423 -8.84 7.42 -3.35
CA LEU A 423 -10.30 7.25 -3.21
C LEU A 423 -10.67 6.76 -1.80
N LEU A 424 -9.97 5.77 -1.25
CA LEU A 424 -10.24 5.28 0.11
C LEU A 424 -9.97 6.36 1.17
N CYS A 425 -8.88 7.11 1.03
CA CYS A 425 -8.58 8.27 1.88
C CYS A 425 -9.67 9.34 1.75
N GLY A 426 -10.14 9.62 0.54
CA GLY A 426 -11.22 10.57 0.29
C GLY A 426 -12.56 10.15 0.91
N ILE A 427 -12.89 8.85 0.85
CA ILE A 427 -14.10 8.31 1.49
C ILE A 427 -13.98 8.41 3.01
N ALA A 428 -12.81 8.10 3.57
CA ALA A 428 -12.55 8.26 5.02
C ALA A 428 -12.78 9.71 5.47
N LEU A 429 -12.22 10.68 4.72
CA LEU A 429 -12.40 12.10 4.99
C LEU A 429 -13.85 12.56 4.79
N ALA A 430 -14.53 12.10 3.74
CA ALA A 430 -15.94 12.42 3.51
C ALA A 430 -16.83 11.92 4.66
N ARG A 431 -16.54 10.73 5.21
CA ARG A 431 -17.20 10.22 6.42
C ARG A 431 -16.89 11.09 7.64
N LYS A 432 -15.60 11.38 7.87
CA LYS A 432 -15.16 12.21 8.99
C LYS A 432 -15.81 13.59 9.01
N LEU A 433 -15.91 14.20 7.84
CA LEU A 433 -16.47 15.54 7.62
C LEU A 433 -17.99 15.53 7.41
N GLN A 434 -18.64 14.35 7.47
CA GLN A 434 -20.08 14.18 7.29
C GLN A 434 -20.61 14.72 5.94
N LEU A 435 -19.79 14.60 4.88
CA LEU A 435 -20.14 15.02 3.53
C LEU A 435 -20.86 13.93 2.73
N GLY A 436 -20.68 12.66 3.12
CA GLY A 436 -21.29 11.52 2.44
C GLY A 436 -20.65 10.18 2.83
N PHE A 437 -21.04 9.12 2.11
CA PHE A 437 -20.60 7.74 2.34
C PHE A 437 -20.90 7.22 3.76
N THR A 438 -22.00 7.67 4.36
CA THR A 438 -22.51 7.12 5.63
C THR A 438 -22.90 5.65 5.50
N ASP A 439 -23.38 5.26 4.32
CA ASP A 439 -23.73 3.88 3.99
C ASP A 439 -22.50 3.04 3.59
N GLU A 440 -22.72 1.73 3.45
CA GLU A 440 -21.70 0.81 2.97
C GLU A 440 -21.32 1.09 1.50
N VAL A 441 -20.01 1.20 1.28
CA VAL A 441 -19.39 1.33 -0.04
C VAL A 441 -18.30 0.27 -0.19
N MET A 442 -18.19 -0.28 -1.40
CA MET A 442 -17.17 -1.21 -1.83
C MET A 442 -16.37 -0.64 -2.99
N VAL A 443 -15.06 -0.54 -2.81
CA VAL A 443 -14.10 -0.18 -3.87
C VAL A 443 -13.53 -1.46 -4.47
N HIS A 444 -13.79 -1.67 -5.76
CA HIS A 444 -13.38 -2.84 -6.53
C HIS A 444 -12.16 -2.51 -7.41
N GLY A 445 -10.96 -2.82 -6.91
CA GLY A 445 -9.71 -2.66 -7.64
C GLY A 445 -9.43 -3.84 -8.57
N VAL A 446 -9.47 -3.62 -9.88
CA VAL A 446 -9.29 -4.68 -10.89
C VAL A 446 -7.84 -4.73 -11.36
N VAL A 447 -7.11 -5.75 -10.95
CA VAL A 447 -5.68 -5.86 -11.23
C VAL A 447 -5.44 -5.98 -12.72
N ILE A 448 -4.55 -5.13 -13.25
CA ILE A 448 -4.20 -5.10 -14.67
C ILE A 448 -2.87 -5.80 -14.98
N HIS A 449 -2.03 -5.99 -13.97
CA HIS A 449 -0.67 -6.48 -14.12
C HIS A 449 -0.54 -7.93 -13.65
N HIS A 450 -0.13 -8.82 -14.55
CA HIS A 450 -0.01 -10.26 -14.31
C HIS A 450 0.82 -10.62 -13.07
N ALA A 451 1.93 -9.91 -12.80
CA ALA A 451 2.73 -10.17 -11.59
C ALA A 451 1.98 -9.82 -10.29
N LEU A 452 1.26 -8.70 -10.26
CA LEU A 452 0.45 -8.31 -9.08
C LEU A 452 -0.74 -9.25 -8.89
N ALA A 453 -1.30 -9.79 -9.98
CA ALA A 453 -2.39 -10.75 -9.92
C ALA A 453 -2.00 -12.06 -9.22
N LYS A 454 -0.71 -12.46 -9.32
CA LYS A 454 -0.18 -13.64 -8.62
C LYS A 454 -0.02 -13.43 -7.11
N VAL A 455 0.13 -12.18 -6.66
CA VAL A 455 0.34 -11.84 -5.24
C VAL A 455 -0.52 -10.63 -4.86
N PRO A 456 -1.86 -10.78 -4.75
CA PRO A 456 -2.77 -9.66 -4.47
C PRO A 456 -2.48 -8.94 -3.15
N ALA A 457 -1.84 -9.62 -2.19
CA ALA A 457 -1.40 -9.03 -0.93
C ALA A 457 -0.47 -7.82 -1.12
N ILE A 458 0.40 -7.83 -2.15
CA ILE A 458 1.26 -6.69 -2.48
C ILE A 458 0.41 -5.49 -2.89
N GLY A 459 -0.65 -5.71 -3.68
CA GLY A 459 -1.60 -4.66 -4.05
C GLY A 459 -2.29 -4.04 -2.84
N ARG A 460 -2.77 -4.87 -1.90
CA ARG A 460 -3.39 -4.38 -0.65
C ARG A 460 -2.40 -3.57 0.19
N TRP A 461 -1.18 -4.07 0.34
CA TRP A 461 -0.12 -3.41 1.09
C TRP A 461 0.25 -2.04 0.48
N LEU A 462 0.39 -1.97 -0.85
CA LEU A 462 0.66 -0.71 -1.55
C LEU A 462 -0.47 0.31 -1.35
N ILE A 463 -1.72 -0.12 -1.51
CA ILE A 463 -2.89 0.74 -1.28
C ILE A 463 -2.89 1.27 0.15
N ARG A 464 -2.73 0.38 1.13
CA ARG A 464 -2.72 0.73 2.56
C ARG A 464 -1.63 1.74 2.87
N THR A 465 -0.40 1.47 2.44
CA THR A 465 0.76 2.33 2.70
C THR A 465 0.54 3.74 2.14
N VAL A 466 0.08 3.84 0.89
CA VAL A 466 -0.12 5.13 0.22
C VAL A 466 -1.32 5.88 0.78
N ALA A 467 -2.39 5.17 1.16
CA ALA A 467 -3.57 5.77 1.76
C ALA A 467 -3.25 6.36 3.13
N HIS A 468 -2.51 5.63 3.99
CA HIS A 468 -2.04 6.18 5.26
C HIS A 468 -1.14 7.39 5.04
N SER A 469 -0.11 7.31 4.19
CA SER A 469 0.77 8.46 3.98
C SER A 469 0.07 9.68 3.37
N ALA A 470 -1.00 9.48 2.58
CA ALA A 470 -1.82 10.58 2.09
C ALA A 470 -2.67 11.20 3.21
N LEU A 471 -3.19 10.37 4.12
CA LEU A 471 -3.97 10.83 5.26
C LEU A 471 -3.10 11.49 6.34
N ASP A 472 -1.90 10.95 6.60
CA ASP A 472 -0.86 11.57 7.42
C ASP A 472 -0.60 13.00 6.93
N LEU A 473 -0.46 13.19 5.61
CA LEU A 473 -0.27 14.51 5.02
C LEU A 473 -1.46 15.45 5.25
N VAL A 474 -2.69 14.95 5.17
CA VAL A 474 -3.90 15.73 5.50
C VAL A 474 -3.94 16.08 6.99
N GLN A 475 -3.58 15.15 7.87
CA GLN A 475 -3.49 15.41 9.31
C GLN A 475 -2.41 16.44 9.63
N GLU A 476 -1.20 16.28 9.07
CA GLU A 476 -0.06 17.18 9.25
C GLU A 476 -0.39 18.62 8.80
N LEU A 477 -1.00 18.77 7.62
CA LEU A 477 -1.19 20.08 7.02
C LEU A 477 -2.54 20.72 7.37
N ALA A 478 -3.61 19.94 7.48
CA ALA A 478 -4.97 20.43 7.71
C ALA A 478 -5.53 20.13 9.10
N GLY A 479 -4.85 19.31 9.92
CA GLY A 479 -5.27 18.99 11.29
C GLY A 479 -6.48 18.06 11.39
N ILE A 480 -6.85 17.39 10.29
CA ILE A 480 -8.01 16.49 10.25
C ILE A 480 -7.53 15.04 10.28
N ASP A 481 -7.95 14.32 11.33
CA ASP A 481 -7.63 12.91 11.53
C ASP A 481 -8.83 12.02 11.20
N ALA A 482 -8.70 11.23 10.13
CA ALA A 482 -9.69 10.23 9.70
C ALA A 482 -9.12 8.79 9.68
N HIS A 483 -8.11 8.50 10.52
CA HIS A 483 -7.38 7.24 10.47
C HIS A 483 -8.25 6.04 10.84
N GLU A 484 -9.19 6.22 11.78
CA GLU A 484 -10.14 5.19 12.18
C GLU A 484 -11.07 4.83 11.02
N GLU A 485 -11.62 5.83 10.34
CA GLU A 485 -12.49 5.64 9.17
C GLU A 485 -11.74 4.94 8.03
N LEU A 486 -10.48 5.32 7.79
CA LEU A 486 -9.62 4.69 6.78
C LEU A 486 -9.32 3.23 7.11
N GLU A 487 -9.03 2.92 8.38
CA GLU A 487 -8.76 1.57 8.85
C GLU A 487 -9.95 0.63 8.63
N VAL A 488 -11.16 1.09 8.97
CA VAL A 488 -12.39 0.35 8.69
C VAL A 488 -12.50 0.09 7.18
N LEU A 489 -12.37 1.12 6.34
CA LEU A 489 -12.49 0.99 4.89
C LEU A 489 -11.46 0.03 4.27
N LEU A 490 -10.21 0.06 4.72
CA LEU A 490 -9.17 -0.83 4.22
C LEU A 490 -9.45 -2.30 4.54
N ASN A 491 -10.13 -2.56 5.66
CA ASN A 491 -10.43 -3.91 6.12
C ASN A 491 -11.78 -4.44 5.58
N THR A 492 -12.77 -3.56 5.37
CA THR A 492 -14.14 -3.97 5.00
C THR A 492 -14.57 -3.55 3.60
N SER A 493 -14.00 -2.48 3.04
CA SER A 493 -14.51 -1.79 1.84
C SER A 493 -13.61 -1.90 0.61
N LEU A 494 -12.67 -2.86 0.58
CA LEU A 494 -11.74 -3.06 -0.53
C LEU A 494 -11.73 -4.50 -1.05
N THR A 495 -12.18 -4.67 -2.30
CA THR A 495 -12.10 -5.93 -3.04
C THR A 495 -11.09 -5.82 -4.18
N ILE A 496 -10.17 -6.78 -4.27
CA ILE A 496 -9.19 -6.87 -5.35
C ILE A 496 -9.55 -8.02 -6.28
N HIS A 497 -9.75 -7.72 -7.56
CA HIS A 497 -10.06 -8.70 -8.61
C HIS A 497 -8.81 -9.01 -9.42
N SER A 498 -8.21 -10.20 -9.23
CA SER A 498 -6.96 -10.59 -9.91
C SER A 498 -7.15 -11.35 -11.23
N SER A 499 -8.31 -11.99 -11.41
CA SER A 499 -8.56 -12.93 -12.52
C SER A 499 -8.59 -12.29 -13.91
N TYR A 500 -8.72 -10.97 -14.00
CA TYR A 500 -8.87 -10.25 -15.27
C TYR A 500 -7.56 -9.69 -15.84
N ALA A 501 -6.45 -9.82 -15.10
CA ALA A 501 -5.18 -9.18 -15.43
C ALA A 501 -4.60 -9.65 -16.77
N GLY A 502 -4.74 -10.93 -17.12
CA GLY A 502 -4.12 -11.51 -18.32
C GLY A 502 -2.63 -11.21 -18.39
N SER A 503 -2.12 -10.86 -19.56
CA SER A 503 -0.80 -10.22 -19.70
C SER A 503 -0.92 -8.69 -19.58
N TYR A 504 0.07 -8.06 -18.96
CA TYR A 504 0.10 -6.60 -18.84
C TYR A 504 0.36 -5.98 -20.23
N GLY A 505 -0.39 -4.96 -20.62
CA GLY A 505 -0.30 -4.37 -21.95
C GLY A 505 -1.01 -5.14 -23.07
N SER A 506 -1.86 -6.11 -22.73
CA SER A 506 -2.52 -6.96 -23.74
C SER A 506 -4.00 -7.20 -23.44
N TRP A 507 -4.73 -7.45 -24.52
CA TRP A 507 -6.13 -7.88 -24.50
C TRP A 507 -6.30 -9.20 -23.75
N THR A 508 -7.43 -9.32 -23.07
CA THR A 508 -7.99 -10.59 -22.61
C THR A 508 -9.29 -10.87 -23.37
N ALA A 509 -9.71 -12.14 -23.45
CA ALA A 509 -11.00 -12.48 -24.04
C ALA A 509 -12.15 -11.73 -23.36
N ALA A 510 -12.14 -11.67 -22.02
CA ALA A 510 -13.12 -10.92 -21.25
C ALA A 510 -13.07 -9.40 -21.55
N GLY A 511 -11.88 -8.83 -21.73
CA GLY A 511 -11.71 -7.42 -22.09
C GLY A 511 -12.20 -7.09 -23.51
N LEU A 512 -12.05 -8.01 -24.46
CA LEU A 512 -12.59 -7.86 -25.82
C LEU A 512 -14.12 -7.87 -25.81
N LEU A 513 -14.74 -8.82 -25.10
CA LEU A 513 -16.19 -8.85 -24.92
C LEU A 513 -16.69 -7.58 -24.24
N ALA A 514 -16.02 -7.11 -23.19
CA ALA A 514 -16.36 -5.86 -22.53
C ALA A 514 -16.31 -4.65 -23.48
N LYS A 515 -15.30 -4.59 -24.37
CA LYS A 515 -15.22 -3.55 -25.40
C LYS A 515 -16.41 -3.60 -26.36
N GLU A 516 -16.82 -4.79 -26.78
CA GLU A 516 -17.98 -4.97 -27.68
C GLU A 516 -19.28 -4.52 -27.00
N VAL A 517 -19.52 -4.92 -25.75
CA VAL A 517 -20.68 -4.50 -24.95
C VAL A 517 -20.75 -2.97 -24.85
N VAL A 518 -19.65 -2.32 -24.50
CA VAL A 518 -19.60 -0.84 -24.40
C VAL A 518 -19.78 -0.18 -25.77
N SER A 519 -19.30 -0.81 -26.84
CA SER A 519 -19.47 -0.30 -28.21
C SER A 519 -20.95 -0.31 -28.62
N ALA A 520 -21.71 -1.34 -28.20
CA ALA A 520 -23.14 -1.46 -28.45
C ALA A 520 -24.02 -0.68 -27.44
N ALA A 521 -23.49 -0.34 -26.27
CA ALA A 521 -24.21 0.36 -25.20
C ALA A 521 -24.77 1.74 -25.61
N HIS A 522 -25.82 2.20 -24.94
CA HIS A 522 -26.33 3.56 -25.05
C HIS A 522 -25.77 4.42 -23.90
N LEU A 523 -25.13 5.54 -24.25
CA LEU A 523 -24.75 6.57 -23.28
C LEU A 523 -25.81 7.68 -23.36
N SER A 524 -26.41 8.02 -22.23
CA SER A 524 -27.49 9.02 -22.18
C SER A 524 -26.99 10.43 -22.52
N GLU A 525 -25.73 10.73 -22.22
CA GLU A 525 -25.10 12.02 -22.47
C GLU A 525 -24.55 12.12 -23.90
N PRO A 526 -24.49 13.34 -24.50
CA PRO A 526 -24.10 13.54 -25.89
C PRO A 526 -22.60 13.29 -26.19
N GLN A 527 -21.83 12.87 -25.18
CA GLN A 527 -20.38 12.75 -25.24
C GLN A 527 -19.96 11.41 -25.86
N PRO A 528 -18.70 11.25 -26.30
CA PRO A 528 -18.21 9.94 -26.71
C PRO A 528 -18.22 8.94 -25.55
N LYS A 529 -18.47 7.67 -25.86
CA LYS A 529 -18.34 6.57 -24.90
C LYS A 529 -16.89 6.44 -24.43
N PRO A 530 -16.65 5.96 -23.19
CA PRO A 530 -15.30 5.80 -22.67
C PRO A 530 -14.44 4.88 -23.54
N TRP A 531 -13.14 5.20 -23.67
CA TRP A 531 -12.23 4.35 -24.42
C TRP A 531 -11.92 3.05 -23.65
N MET A 532 -12.47 1.96 -24.15
CA MET A 532 -12.15 0.59 -23.74
C MET A 532 -10.79 0.15 -24.31
N CYS A 533 -9.73 0.34 -23.51
CA CYS A 533 -8.34 0.04 -23.84
C CYS A 533 -7.91 -1.36 -23.36
N SER A 534 -6.89 -1.92 -24.01
CA SER A 534 -6.41 -3.30 -23.80
C SER A 534 -5.88 -3.52 -22.38
N THR A 535 -5.33 -2.47 -21.76
CA THR A 535 -4.61 -2.57 -20.48
C THR A 535 -5.47 -2.27 -19.27
N PHE A 536 -6.40 -1.31 -19.33
CA PHE A 536 -7.08 -0.76 -18.15
C PHE A 536 -8.61 -0.93 -18.21
N SER A 537 -9.29 -0.05 -18.96
CA SER A 537 -10.74 0.12 -18.91
C SER A 537 -11.50 -1.15 -19.27
N SER A 538 -11.07 -1.89 -20.29
CA SER A 538 -11.75 -3.13 -20.72
C SER A 538 -11.69 -4.23 -19.67
N LYS A 539 -10.56 -4.41 -18.99
CA LYS A 539 -10.40 -5.41 -17.92
C LYS A 539 -11.27 -5.06 -16.72
N CYS A 540 -11.31 -3.78 -16.37
CA CYS A 540 -12.15 -3.28 -15.28
C CYS A 540 -13.64 -3.46 -15.58
N PHE A 541 -14.07 -3.10 -16.79
CA PHE A 541 -15.46 -3.28 -17.21
C PHE A 541 -15.85 -4.76 -17.24
N ALA A 542 -14.95 -5.66 -17.65
CA ALA A 542 -15.22 -7.10 -17.62
C ALA A 542 -15.51 -7.62 -16.20
N ALA A 543 -14.73 -7.19 -15.21
CA ALA A 543 -14.96 -7.54 -13.81
C ALA A 543 -16.27 -6.97 -13.26
N MET A 544 -16.57 -5.71 -13.61
CA MET A 544 -17.83 -5.06 -13.25
C MET A 544 -19.03 -5.80 -13.86
N LEU A 545 -18.93 -6.22 -15.12
CA LEU A 545 -19.99 -6.94 -15.83
C LEU A 545 -20.29 -8.29 -15.17
N ASP A 546 -19.25 -9.06 -14.83
CA ASP A 546 -19.43 -10.33 -14.11
C ASP A 546 -20.00 -10.14 -12.70
N PHE A 547 -19.60 -9.06 -12.01
CA PHE A 547 -20.19 -8.68 -10.72
C PHE A 547 -21.69 -8.37 -10.86
N ILE A 548 -22.07 -7.53 -11.82
CA ILE A 548 -23.48 -7.14 -12.05
C ILE A 548 -24.34 -8.36 -12.40
N ARG A 549 -23.81 -9.30 -13.22
CA ARG A 549 -24.50 -10.56 -13.54
C ARG A 549 -24.76 -11.43 -12.32
N ALA A 550 -23.81 -11.46 -11.39
CA ALA A 550 -23.92 -12.24 -10.15
C ALA A 550 -24.74 -11.52 -9.08
N ALA A 551 -24.86 -10.19 -9.15
CA ALA A 551 -25.66 -9.41 -8.24
C ALA A 551 -27.16 -9.62 -8.53
N GLY A 552 -27.94 -9.86 -7.47
CA GLY A 552 -29.38 -10.12 -7.59
C GLY A 552 -30.18 -8.84 -7.90
N ASN A 553 -30.20 -7.92 -6.94
CA ASN A 553 -30.91 -6.64 -7.05
C ASN A 553 -29.90 -5.49 -6.93
N LEU A 554 -29.73 -4.73 -8.02
CA LEU A 554 -28.97 -3.48 -8.05
C LEU A 554 -29.91 -2.34 -8.43
N GLU A 555 -29.83 -1.23 -7.71
CA GLU A 555 -30.57 -0.02 -8.04
C GLU A 555 -29.76 0.87 -9.01
N GLU A 556 -30.45 1.71 -9.77
CA GLU A 556 -29.78 2.72 -10.61
C GLU A 556 -28.88 3.61 -9.73
N GLY A 557 -27.61 3.73 -10.12
CA GLY A 557 -26.60 4.49 -9.37
C GLY A 557 -25.84 3.67 -8.32
N ASP A 558 -26.18 2.40 -8.07
CA ASP A 558 -25.41 1.55 -7.13
C ASP A 558 -23.99 1.28 -7.63
N VAL A 559 -23.82 1.13 -8.95
CA VAL A 559 -22.54 0.78 -9.57
C VAL A 559 -22.00 1.95 -10.38
N LEU A 560 -20.79 2.37 -10.03
CA LEU A 560 -20.04 3.43 -10.70
C LEU A 560 -18.75 2.88 -11.31
N LEU A 561 -18.57 3.07 -12.62
CA LEU A 561 -17.29 2.85 -13.28
C LEU A 561 -16.45 4.13 -13.25
N TRP A 562 -15.22 4.02 -12.74
CA TRP A 562 -14.26 5.11 -12.73
C TRP A 562 -13.45 5.13 -14.03
N CYS A 563 -13.75 6.05 -14.96
CA CYS A 563 -13.18 6.08 -16.31
C CYS A 563 -11.73 6.60 -16.34
N THR A 564 -10.76 5.77 -15.97
CA THR A 564 -9.36 6.23 -15.75
C THR A 564 -8.54 6.61 -16.98
N LYS A 565 -8.90 6.17 -18.20
CA LYS A 565 -8.10 6.37 -19.43
C LYS A 565 -8.64 7.54 -20.24
N SER A 566 -7.79 8.54 -20.53
CA SER A 566 -8.09 9.68 -21.40
C SER A 566 -8.83 9.27 -22.69
N LEU A 567 -9.89 10.02 -23.05
CA LEU A 567 -10.48 9.96 -24.39
C LEU A 567 -9.55 10.53 -25.46
N ILE A 568 -8.70 11.46 -25.06
CA ILE A 568 -7.83 12.22 -25.95
C ILE A 568 -6.52 11.47 -26.10
N GLN A 569 -6.15 11.16 -27.34
CA GLN A 569 -4.81 10.72 -27.69
C GLN A 569 -4.04 11.93 -28.28
N PRO A 570 -3.09 12.50 -27.54
CA PRO A 570 -2.47 13.77 -27.88
C PRO A 570 -1.42 13.57 -28.97
N ARG A 571 -1.22 14.59 -29.80
CA ARG A 571 -0.23 14.55 -30.88
C ARG A 571 0.47 15.89 -30.99
N GLY A 572 1.81 15.85 -31.02
CA GLY A 572 2.61 17.04 -31.27
C GLY A 572 2.66 17.43 -32.76
N GLN A 573 3.26 18.58 -33.06
CA GLN A 573 3.18 19.23 -34.37
C GLN A 573 4.09 18.64 -35.46
N ILE A 574 4.72 17.49 -35.23
CA ILE A 574 5.61 16.87 -36.22
C ILE A 574 4.84 16.09 -37.29
N SER A 575 5.46 15.97 -38.47
CA SER A 575 4.93 15.16 -39.57
C SER A 575 4.93 13.66 -39.22
N ALA A 576 4.08 12.87 -39.87
CA ALA A 576 4.05 11.43 -39.71
C ALA A 576 5.40 10.79 -40.08
N THR A 577 6.01 11.24 -41.17
CA THR A 577 7.34 10.81 -41.64
C THR A 577 8.42 11.11 -40.59
N THR A 578 8.44 12.33 -40.04
CA THR A 578 9.39 12.69 -38.96
C THR A 578 9.19 11.82 -37.71
N ALA A 579 7.94 11.53 -37.33
CA ALA A 579 7.64 10.65 -36.21
C ALA A 579 8.13 9.21 -36.50
N TRP A 580 7.93 8.71 -37.72
CA TRP A 580 8.41 7.41 -38.16
C TRP A 580 9.94 7.32 -38.15
N GLU A 581 10.64 8.35 -38.63
CA GLU A 581 12.10 8.45 -38.54
C GLU A 581 12.59 8.36 -37.08
N ARG A 582 11.86 8.97 -36.13
CA ARG A 582 12.17 8.83 -34.70
C ARG A 582 12.01 7.38 -34.24
N VAL A 583 10.96 6.68 -34.66
CA VAL A 583 10.77 5.24 -34.36
C VAL A 583 11.95 4.40 -34.88
N LEU A 584 12.41 4.65 -36.11
CA LEU A 584 13.54 3.94 -36.72
C LEU A 584 14.87 4.17 -35.98
N LYS A 585 14.99 5.30 -35.26
CA LYS A 585 16.15 5.62 -34.41
C LYS A 585 16.04 5.06 -32.99
N MET A 586 14.87 4.56 -32.57
CA MET A 586 14.70 3.94 -31.26
C MET A 586 15.47 2.60 -31.18
N PRO A 587 15.82 2.12 -29.98
CA PRO A 587 16.44 0.81 -29.81
C PRO A 587 15.64 -0.33 -30.47
N GLY A 588 16.33 -1.36 -30.95
CA GLY A 588 15.69 -2.45 -31.71
C GLY A 588 14.55 -3.16 -30.97
N GLY A 589 14.58 -3.15 -29.62
CA GLY A 589 13.48 -3.60 -28.77
C GLY A 589 12.19 -2.81 -28.96
N ALA A 590 12.28 -1.48 -28.94
CA ALA A 590 11.15 -0.58 -29.19
C ALA A 590 10.60 -0.73 -30.60
N GLN A 591 11.48 -0.87 -31.60
CA GLN A 591 11.04 -1.10 -32.98
C GLN A 591 10.27 -2.43 -33.11
N ARG A 592 10.77 -3.51 -32.48
CA ARG A 592 10.05 -4.79 -32.44
C ARG A 592 8.70 -4.66 -31.73
N TYR A 593 8.63 -3.87 -30.66
CA TYR A 593 7.39 -3.60 -29.95
C TYR A 593 6.36 -2.90 -30.84
N MET A 594 6.75 -1.85 -31.56
CA MET A 594 5.88 -1.14 -32.51
C MET A 594 5.34 -2.08 -33.59
N ARG A 595 6.22 -2.89 -34.22
CA ARG A 595 5.81 -3.87 -35.24
C ARG A 595 4.79 -4.87 -34.70
N ARG A 596 5.04 -5.44 -33.52
CA ARG A 596 4.12 -6.40 -32.88
C ARG A 596 2.81 -5.79 -32.41
N SER A 597 2.77 -4.47 -32.22
CA SER A 597 1.57 -3.74 -31.81
C SER A 597 0.66 -3.37 -32.99
N GLY A 598 1.00 -3.82 -34.21
CA GLY A 598 0.24 -3.51 -35.43
C GLY A 598 0.72 -2.25 -36.14
N VAL A 599 2.00 -1.85 -35.96
CA VAL A 599 2.61 -0.71 -36.67
C VAL A 599 3.93 -1.15 -37.34
N PRO A 600 3.86 -1.90 -38.45
CA PRO A 600 5.00 -2.54 -39.10
C PRO A 600 5.81 -1.61 -40.02
N HIS A 601 5.18 -0.63 -40.67
CA HIS A 601 5.81 0.22 -41.68
C HIS A 601 5.20 1.63 -41.77
N GLU A 602 5.87 2.55 -42.48
CA GLU A 602 5.53 3.98 -42.53
C GLU A 602 4.11 4.28 -43.00
N ALA A 603 3.62 3.57 -44.03
CA ALA A 603 2.28 3.81 -44.57
C ALA A 603 1.17 3.54 -43.51
N GLU A 604 1.20 2.39 -42.84
CA GLU A 604 0.29 2.05 -41.74
C GLU A 604 0.45 3.01 -40.56
N PHE A 605 1.68 3.38 -40.20
CA PHE A 605 1.94 4.39 -39.19
C PHE A 605 1.23 5.70 -39.55
N THR A 606 1.40 6.19 -40.78
CA THR A 606 0.84 7.46 -41.27
C THR A 606 -0.69 7.43 -41.31
N GLU A 607 -1.28 6.31 -41.72
CA GLU A 607 -2.72 6.09 -41.72
C GLU A 607 -3.29 6.13 -40.29
N LEU A 608 -2.67 5.39 -39.35
CA LEU A 608 -3.05 5.40 -37.94
C LEU A 608 -2.89 6.78 -37.31
N TRP A 609 -1.78 7.45 -37.61
CA TRP A 609 -1.46 8.80 -37.16
C TRP A 609 -2.50 9.82 -37.63
N SER A 610 -3.20 9.56 -38.75
CA SER A 610 -4.20 10.46 -39.33
C SER A 610 -5.64 10.18 -38.87
N ARG A 611 -5.98 8.96 -38.43
CA ARG A 611 -7.37 8.49 -38.24
C ARG A 611 -8.04 8.75 -36.89
N ARG A 612 -7.33 9.15 -35.83
CA ARG A 612 -7.94 9.29 -34.49
C ARG A 612 -8.09 10.74 -34.04
N LEU A 613 -9.14 11.01 -33.25
CA LEU A 613 -9.45 12.29 -32.61
C LEU A 613 -8.21 12.84 -31.89
N GLN A 614 -7.74 14.01 -32.32
CA GLN A 614 -6.51 14.65 -31.84
C GLN A 614 -6.87 15.93 -31.08
N SER A 615 -6.26 16.13 -29.91
CA SER A 615 -5.90 17.48 -29.50
C SER A 615 -4.59 17.82 -30.22
N LYS A 616 -4.56 18.93 -30.97
CA LYS A 616 -3.31 19.48 -31.50
C LYS A 616 -2.70 20.32 -30.38
N LEU A 617 -1.54 19.91 -29.87
CA LEU A 617 -0.72 20.65 -28.91
C LEU A 617 0.22 21.62 -29.64
#